data_AF-A0A316JUW9-F1
#
_entry.id   AF-A0A316JUW9-F1
#
_cell.length_a   1.000
_cell.length_b   1.000
_cell.length_c   1.000
_cell.angle_alpha   90.00
_cell.angle_beta   90.00
_cell.angle_gamma   90.00
#
_symmetry.space_group_name_H-M   'P 1'
#
loop_
_entity.id
_entity.type
_entity.pdbx_description
1 polymer ?
#
loop_
_entity_poly.entity_id
_entity_poly.type
_entity_poly.pdbx_seq_one_letter_code
_entity_poly.pdbx_strand_id
1 'polypeptide(L)'
;MKEYWNKLSFGEKAKFIFFAICGLLILIFALLNWDKYDLNLIFFKVDLPVTVIILISMFGGYAYGRIYYGWVKSRKKDKEISYLKGELAATREKLRKQPQELQKQHKKQLKEDNNSEEDT
;
A
#
# COMPACT_ATOMS: atom_id res chain seq x y z
N MET A 1 11.10 -4.65 -24.85
CA MET A 1 11.23 -3.17 -24.89
C MET A 1 10.32 -2.51 -25.92
N LYS A 2 10.26 -2.96 -27.19
CA LYS A 2 9.37 -2.38 -28.22
C LYS A 2 7.88 -2.47 -27.88
N GLU A 3 7.42 -3.61 -27.36
CA GLU A 3 6.02 -3.78 -26.94
C GLU A 3 5.64 -2.89 -25.75
N TYR A 4 6.56 -2.71 -24.80
CA TYR A 4 6.38 -1.84 -23.64
C TYR A 4 6.24 -0.38 -24.08
N TRP A 5 7.13 0.08 -24.97
CA TRP A 5 7.07 1.42 -25.55
C TRP A 5 5.77 1.67 -26.30
N ASN A 6 5.26 0.70 -27.05
CA ASN A 6 4.02 0.88 -27.81
C ASN A 6 2.76 0.86 -26.94
N LYS A 7 2.83 0.31 -25.74
CA LYS A 7 1.72 0.27 -24.76
C LYS A 7 1.61 1.53 -23.90
N LEU A 8 2.66 2.37 -23.85
CA LEU A 8 2.65 3.61 -23.09
C LEU A 8 1.88 4.72 -23.80
N SER A 9 1.09 5.48 -23.04
CA SER A 9 0.46 6.71 -23.53
C SER A 9 1.50 7.79 -23.86
N PHE A 10 1.14 8.75 -24.71
CA PHE A 10 2.02 9.85 -25.08
C PHE A 10 2.59 10.60 -23.87
N GLY A 11 1.77 10.83 -22.84
CA GLY A 11 2.19 11.49 -21.61
C GLY A 11 3.21 10.68 -20.79
N GLU A 12 3.12 9.35 -20.79
CA GLU A 12 4.09 8.51 -20.08
C GLU A 12 5.42 8.43 -20.83
N LYS A 13 5.40 8.43 -22.17
CA LYS A 13 6.62 8.54 -22.98
C LYS A 13 7.34 9.87 -22.73
N ALA A 14 6.60 10.97 -22.72
CA ALA A 14 7.13 12.29 -22.42
C ALA A 14 7.76 12.35 -21.02
N LYS A 15 7.10 11.80 -20.00
CA LYS A 15 7.66 11.68 -18.65
C LYS A 15 8.95 10.87 -18.64
N PHE A 16 8.97 9.71 -19.32
CA PHE A 16 10.16 8.86 -19.36
C PHE A 16 11.36 9.57 -19.99
N ILE A 17 11.15 10.24 -21.14
CA ILE A 17 12.18 11.02 -21.82
C ILE A 17 12.64 12.19 -20.95
N PHE A 18 11.71 12.90 -20.31
CA PHE A 18 12.03 13.99 -19.41
C PHE A 18 12.92 13.52 -18.25
N PHE A 19 12.58 12.41 -17.59
CA PHE A 19 13.40 11.85 -16.52
C PHE A 19 14.78 11.39 -17.02
N ALA A 20 14.87 10.83 -18.24
CA ALA A 20 16.14 10.45 -18.83
C ALA A 20 17.05 11.67 -19.08
N ILE A 21 16.50 12.76 -19.64
CA ILE A 21 17.22 14.01 -19.88
C ILE A 21 17.64 14.65 -18.56
N CYS A 22 16.74 14.74 -17.57
CA CYS A 22 17.06 15.24 -16.24
C CYS A 22 18.16 14.41 -15.57
N GLY A 23 18.09 13.08 -15.65
CA GLY A 23 19.11 12.19 -15.10
C GLY A 23 20.49 12.43 -15.74
N LEU A 24 20.52 12.62 -17.06
CA LEU A 24 21.75 12.92 -17.79
C LEU A 24 22.33 14.29 -17.39
N LEU A 25 21.49 15.32 -17.25
CA LEU A 25 21.89 16.65 -16.80
C LEU A 25 22.48 16.61 -15.38
N ILE A 26 21.85 15.86 -14.46
CA ILE A 26 22.35 15.68 -13.10
C ILE A 26 23.71 14.98 -13.11
N LEU A 27 23.90 13.97 -13.97
CA LEU A 27 25.17 13.27 -14.09
C LEU A 27 26.28 14.18 -14.60
N ILE A 28 26.02 14.96 -15.65
CA ILE A 28 26.97 15.93 -16.21
C ILE A 28 27.30 17.00 -15.16
N PHE A 29 26.29 17.52 -14.47
CA PHE A 29 26.48 18.47 -13.37
C PHE A 29 27.34 17.87 -12.26
N ALA A 30 27.14 16.60 -11.90
CA ALA A 30 27.91 15.92 -10.87
C ALA A 30 29.39 15.76 -11.27
N LEU A 31 29.68 15.43 -12.53
CA LEU A 31 31.04 15.30 -13.05
C LEU A 31 31.76 16.65 -13.17
N LEU A 32 31.05 17.70 -13.61
CA LEU A 32 31.60 19.05 -13.70
C LEU A 32 31.85 19.67 -12.33
N ASN A 33 31.03 19.33 -11.33
CA ASN A 33 31.15 19.82 -9.96
C ASN A 33 31.79 18.76 -9.05
N TRP A 34 32.70 17.95 -9.59
CA TRP A 34 33.46 16.95 -8.83
C TRP A 34 34.61 17.58 -8.04
N ASP A 35 34.37 18.75 -7.44
CA ASP A 35 35.33 19.29 -6.48
C ASP A 35 35.26 18.48 -5.19
N LYS A 36 36.43 18.00 -4.77
CA LYS A 36 36.59 17.23 -3.54
C LYS A 36 36.70 18.21 -2.39
N TYR A 37 35.88 17.98 -1.37
CA TYR A 37 35.95 18.74 -0.12
C TYR A 37 36.25 17.80 1.03
N ASP A 38 37.15 18.23 1.90
CA ASP A 38 37.49 17.50 3.12
C ASP A 38 36.37 17.69 4.13
N LEU A 39 35.57 16.64 4.33
CA LEU A 39 34.54 16.65 5.37
C LEU A 39 35.16 16.19 6.67
N ASN A 40 35.20 17.09 7.64
CA ASN A 40 35.48 16.73 9.03
C ASN A 40 34.19 16.23 9.67
N LEU A 41 33.96 14.92 9.63
CA LEU A 41 32.96 14.28 10.49
C LEU A 41 33.51 14.18 11.93
N ILE A 42 32.61 14.05 12.90
CA ILE A 42 32.91 14.09 14.36
C ILE A 42 34.05 13.16 14.76
N PHE A 43 34.25 12.04 14.06
CA PHE A 43 35.30 11.06 14.34
C PHE A 43 36.23 10.75 13.15
N PHE A 44 35.92 11.25 11.94
CA PHE A 44 36.65 10.87 10.73
C PHE A 44 36.75 12.03 9.75
N LYS A 45 37.87 12.13 9.04
CA LYS A 45 38.01 12.99 7.87
C LYS A 45 37.79 12.16 6.61
N VAL A 46 36.89 12.59 5.75
CA VAL A 46 36.56 11.87 4.53
C VAL A 46 36.49 12.86 3.37
N ASP A 47 37.25 12.59 2.31
CA ASP A 47 37.28 13.43 1.13
C ASP A 47 36.17 12.99 0.18
N LEU A 48 35.09 13.76 0.13
CA LEU A 48 33.91 13.44 -0.65
C LEU A 48 33.56 14.62 -1.56
N PRO A 49 33.13 14.35 -2.81
CA PRO A 49 32.58 15.39 -3.65
C PRO A 49 31.27 15.89 -3.05
N VAL A 50 31.04 17.22 -3.07
CA VAL A 50 29.81 17.83 -2.54
C VAL A 50 28.56 17.25 -3.22
N THR A 51 28.67 16.88 -4.48
CA THR A 51 27.60 16.25 -5.27
C THR A 51 27.13 14.92 -4.66
N VAL A 52 28.06 14.13 -4.12
CA VAL A 52 27.74 12.86 -3.43
C VAL A 52 27.00 13.12 -2.13
N ILE A 53 27.38 14.16 -1.38
CA ILE A 53 26.69 14.55 -0.14
C ILE A 53 25.24 14.96 -0.43
N ILE A 54 25.04 15.78 -1.47
CA ILE A 54 23.71 16.24 -1.90
C ILE A 54 22.85 15.04 -2.32
N LEU A 55 23.42 14.10 -3.08
CA LEU A 55 22.71 12.88 -3.48
C LEU A 55 22.32 12.03 -2.26
N ILE A 56 23.24 11.82 -1.31
CA ILE A 56 22.97 11.06 -0.08
C ILE A 56 21.88 11.75 0.75
N SER A 57 21.92 13.07 0.88
CA SER A 57 20.90 13.85 1.61
C SER A 57 19.52 13.74 0.93
N MET A 58 19.47 13.88 -0.40
CA MET A 58 18.23 13.83 -1.15
C MET A 58 17.62 12.42 -1.14
N PHE A 59 18.41 11.39 -1.43
CA PHE A 59 17.95 10.00 -1.39
C PHE A 59 17.66 9.54 0.04
N GLY A 60 18.48 9.93 1.01
CA GLY A 60 18.29 9.63 2.42
C GLY A 60 16.99 10.22 2.96
N GLY A 61 16.73 11.51 2.69
CA GLY A 61 15.48 12.17 3.05
C GLY A 61 14.27 11.54 2.38
N TYR A 62 14.36 11.23 1.08
CA TYR A 62 13.29 10.56 0.34
C TYR A 62 12.99 9.15 0.88
N ALA A 63 14.04 8.35 1.11
CA ALA A 63 13.92 7.00 1.65
C ALA A 63 13.30 7.04 3.05
N TYR A 64 13.80 7.94 3.92
CA TYR A 64 13.28 8.14 5.26
C TYR A 64 11.79 8.54 5.23
N GLY A 65 11.42 9.53 4.41
CA GLY A 65 10.03 9.96 4.24
C GLY A 65 9.13 8.85 3.70
N ARG A 66 9.60 8.06 2.74
CA ARG A 66 8.83 6.96 2.15
C ARG A 66 8.64 5.79 3.10
N ILE A 67 9.67 5.44 3.87
CA ILE A 67 9.59 4.43 4.93
C ILE A 67 8.61 4.89 6.01
N TYR A 68 8.77 6.12 6.50
CA TYR A 68 7.89 6.70 7.53
C TYR A 68 6.42 6.73 7.08
N TYR A 69 6.16 7.28 5.89
CA TYR A 69 4.80 7.35 5.34
C TYR A 69 4.21 5.96 5.05
N GLY A 70 5.03 5.03 4.54
CA GLY A 70 4.63 3.65 4.28
C GLY A 70 4.24 2.90 5.55
N TRP A 71 4.95 3.14 6.65
CA TRP A 71 4.68 2.52 7.94
C TRP A 71 3.36 3.02 8.55
N VAL A 72 3.13 4.34 8.52
CA VAL A 72 1.88 4.96 8.98
C VAL A 72 0.67 4.49 8.15
N LYS A 73 0.83 4.41 6.82
CA LYS A 73 -0.25 3.96 5.92
C LYS A 73 -0.56 2.47 6.09
N SER A 74 0.44 1.63 6.33
CA SER A 74 0.23 0.19 6.56
C SER A 74 -0.62 -0.06 7.81
N ARG A 75 -0.37 0.66 8.92
CA ARG A 75 -1.19 0.50 10.12
C ARG A 75 -2.66 0.86 9.94
N LYS A 76 -2.98 1.81 9.06
CA LYS A 76 -4.38 2.14 8.72
C LYS A 76 -5.04 1.01 7.94
N LYS A 77 -4.31 0.44 6.97
CA LYS A 77 -4.79 -0.69 6.16
C LYS A 77 -5.01 -1.96 6.99
N ASP A 78 -4.13 -2.24 7.95
CA ASP A 78 -4.27 -3.42 8.82
C ASP A 78 -5.54 -3.34 9.69
N LYS A 79 -5.85 -2.13 10.20
CA LYS A 79 -7.10 -1.89 10.92
C LYS A 79 -8.32 -2.11 10.05
N GLU A 80 -8.30 -1.57 8.83
CA GLU A 80 -9.38 -1.72 7.86
C GLU A 80 -9.58 -3.21 7.50
N ILE A 81 -8.49 -3.95 7.26
CA ILE A 81 -8.54 -5.40 7.01
C ILE A 81 -9.15 -6.15 8.21
N SER A 82 -8.76 -5.80 9.44
CA SER A 82 -9.31 -6.44 10.65
C SER A 82 -10.80 -6.17 10.80
N TYR A 83 -11.24 -4.95 10.50
CA TYR A 83 -12.64 -4.53 10.57
C TYR A 83 -13.47 -5.28 9.52
N LEU A 84 -13.05 -5.28 8.26
CA LEU A 84 -13.74 -6.01 7.19
C LEU A 84 -13.80 -7.52 7.47
N LYS A 85 -12.73 -8.12 8.01
CA LYS A 85 -12.75 -9.54 8.42
C LYS A 85 -13.77 -9.81 9.54
N GLY A 86 -13.89 -8.90 10.51
CA GLY A 86 -14.89 -8.99 11.56
C GLY A 86 -16.32 -8.90 11.03
N GLU A 87 -16.56 -7.98 10.10
CA GLU A 87 -17.87 -7.79 9.46
C GLU A 87 -18.27 -9.00 8.61
N LEU A 88 -17.31 -9.57 7.87
CA LEU A 88 -17.47 -10.84 7.15
C LEU A 88 -17.80 -12.00 8.09
N ALA A 89 -17.11 -12.11 9.23
CA ALA A 89 -17.36 -13.16 10.20
C ALA A 89 -18.76 -13.06 10.83
N ALA A 90 -19.16 -11.86 11.25
CA ALA A 90 -20.49 -11.61 11.82
C ALA A 90 -21.62 -11.87 10.81
N THR A 91 -21.44 -11.45 9.56
CA THR A 91 -22.39 -11.70 8.47
C THR A 91 -22.52 -13.19 8.18
N ARG A 92 -21.39 -13.90 8.13
CA ARG A 92 -21.36 -15.35 7.90
C ARG A 92 -22.02 -16.12 9.04
N GLU A 93 -21.87 -15.65 10.28
CA GLU A 93 -22.53 -16.25 11.44
C GLU A 93 -24.05 -16.03 11.43
N LYS A 94 -24.52 -14.83 11.06
CA LYS A 94 -25.95 -14.56 10.85
C LYS A 94 -26.54 -15.49 9.78
N LEU A 95 -25.83 -15.65 8.66
CA LEU A 95 -26.25 -16.55 7.58
C LEU A 95 -26.33 -18.02 8.02
N ARG A 96 -25.46 -18.44 8.97
CA ARG A 96 -25.49 -19.81 9.51
C ARG A 96 -26.65 -20.05 10.48
N LYS A 97 -27.04 -19.05 11.26
CA LYS A 97 -28.12 -19.16 12.27
C LYS A 97 -29.52 -19.01 11.64
N GLN A 98 -29.65 -18.26 10.55
CA GLN A 98 -30.93 -18.03 9.85
C GLN A 98 -31.68 -19.32 9.45
N PRO A 99 -31.06 -20.35 8.82
CA PRO A 99 -31.76 -21.59 8.48
C PRO A 99 -32.15 -22.43 9.70
N GLN A 100 -31.41 -22.32 10.82
CA GLN A 100 -31.73 -23.05 12.06
C GLN A 100 -32.93 -22.43 12.78
N GLU A 101 -33.06 -21.09 12.75
CA GLU A 101 -34.21 -20.36 13.28
C GLU A 101 -35.48 -20.65 12.45
N LEU A 102 -35.36 -20.62 11.11
CA LEU A 102 -36.46 -20.96 10.19
C LEU A 102 -36.96 -22.40 10.38
N GLN A 103 -36.06 -23.38 10.53
CA GLN A 103 -36.47 -24.76 10.79
C GLN A 103 -37.14 -24.94 12.16
N LYS A 104 -36.71 -24.20 13.18
CA LYS A 104 -37.35 -24.23 14.50
C LYS A 104 -38.75 -23.62 14.47
N GLN A 105 -38.95 -22.53 13.74
CA GLN A 105 -40.27 -21.92 13.57
C GLN A 105 -41.22 -22.84 12.80
N HIS A 106 -40.75 -23.44 11.70
CA HIS A 106 -41.55 -24.35 10.89
C HIS A 106 -41.98 -25.60 11.68
N LYS A 107 -41.09 -26.16 12.51
CA LYS A 107 -41.43 -27.27 13.43
C LYS A 107 -42.41 -26.88 14.54
N LYS A 108 -42.45 -25.62 14.96
CA LYS A 108 -43.44 -25.14 15.94
C LYS A 108 -44.81 -24.97 15.31
N GLN A 109 -44.89 -24.36 14.12
CA GLN A 109 -46.14 -24.22 13.37
C GLN A 109 -46.75 -25.58 13.03
N LEU A 110 -45.95 -26.55 12.56
CA LEU A 110 -46.42 -27.93 12.34
C LEU A 110 -46.95 -28.63 13.59
N LYS A 111 -46.47 -28.24 14.78
CA LYS A 111 -46.99 -28.78 16.04
C LYS A 111 -48.28 -28.08 16.48
N GLU A 112 -48.40 -26.77 16.25
CA GLU A 112 -49.63 -26.02 16.53
C GLU A 112 -50.77 -26.44 15.60
N ASP A 113 -50.52 -26.61 14.30
CA ASP A 113 -51.54 -27.03 13.32
C ASP A 113 -52.08 -28.44 13.59
N ASN A 114 -51.22 -29.40 13.96
CA ASN A 114 -51.66 -30.77 14.30
C ASN A 114 -52.45 -30.82 15.61
N ASN A 115 -52.20 -29.90 16.56
CA ASN A 115 -52.90 -29.88 17.83
C ASN A 115 -54.29 -29.19 17.72
N SER A 116 -54.54 -28.43 16.65
CA SER A 116 -55.85 -27.85 16.34
C SER A 116 -56.79 -28.77 15.56
N GLU A 117 -56.28 -29.82 14.92
CA GLU A 117 -57.10 -30.85 14.23
C GLU A 117 -57.59 -31.96 15.17
N GLU A 118 -56.95 -32.18 16.33
CA GLU A 118 -57.37 -33.20 17.32
C GLU A 118 -58.52 -32.73 18.24
N ASP A 119 -58.87 -31.44 18.25
CA ASP A 119 -59.90 -30.84 19.14
C ASP A 119 -61.26 -30.58 18.45
N THR A 120 -61.48 -31.03 17.20
CA THR A 120 -62.77 -30.98 16.46
C THR A 120 -63.26 -32.35 16.05
#